data_AF-A0A976XC47-F1
#
_entry.id   AF-A0A976XC47-F1
#
_cell.length_a   1.000
_cell.length_b   1.000
_cell.length_c   1.000
_cell.angle_alpha   90.00
_cell.angle_beta   90.00
_cell.angle_gamma   90.00
#
_symmetry.space_group_name_H-M   'P 1'
#
loop_
_entity.id
_entity.type
_entity.pdbx_description
1 polymer ?
#
loop_
_entity_poly.entity_id
_entity_poly.type
_entity_poly.pdbx_seq_one_letter_code
_entity_poly.pdbx_strand_id
1 'polypeptide(L)' 'MANKQKKKRTKVYQGVDAATTRPTVTRITAANRSKFGQWWFERKKIVKPIAIATLVIAVIVWLIFELVRIAN' A
#
# COMPACT_ATOMS: atom_id res chain seq x y z
N MET A 1 -22.50 12.54 21.29
CA MET A 1 -21.63 13.24 22.26
C MET A 1 -20.51 13.91 21.48
N ALA A 2 -20.47 15.24 21.52
CA ALA A 2 -19.67 16.07 20.62
C ALA A 2 -18.16 15.78 20.70
N ASN A 3 -17.51 15.74 19.53
CA ASN A 3 -16.07 15.64 19.33
C ASN A 3 -15.39 16.90 19.93
N LYS A 4 -15.12 16.91 21.25
CA LYS A 4 -14.34 17.97 21.90
C LYS A 4 -12.90 17.89 21.39
N GLN A 5 -12.56 18.65 20.37
CA GLN A 5 -11.18 18.81 19.93
C GLN A 5 -10.36 19.41 21.09
N LYS A 6 -9.46 18.59 21.64
CA LYS A 6 -8.53 19.05 22.68
C LYS A 6 -7.64 20.14 22.09
N LYS A 7 -7.56 21.28 22.77
CA LYS A 7 -6.69 22.40 22.38
C LYS A 7 -5.24 21.92 22.29
N LYS A 8 -4.61 22.14 21.14
CA LYS A 8 -3.18 21.86 20.94
C LYS A 8 -2.36 22.68 21.96
N ARG A 9 -1.47 22.05 22.72
CA ARG A 9 -0.54 22.79 23.59
C ARG A 9 0.44 23.58 22.72
N THR A 10 0.54 24.88 23.00
CA THR A 10 1.51 25.79 22.36
C THR A 10 2.63 26.21 23.32
N LYS A 11 2.55 25.84 24.61
CA LYS A 11 3.62 26.07 25.57
C LYS A 11 4.82 25.19 25.23
N VAL A 12 5.99 25.82 25.13
CA VAL A 12 7.27 25.13 24.98
C VAL A 12 7.50 24.23 26.20
N TYR A 13 7.94 23.00 26.00
CA TYR A 13 8.31 22.10 27.10
C TYR A 13 9.58 22.66 27.77
N GLN A 14 9.51 22.93 29.08
CA GLN A 14 10.59 23.48 29.89
C GLN A 14 10.89 22.51 31.05
N GLY A 15 12.17 22.35 31.42
CA GLY A 15 12.64 21.47 32.48
C GLY A 15 13.77 20.53 32.04
N VAL A 16 14.45 19.91 33.01
CA VAL A 16 15.59 18.99 32.76
C VAL A 16 15.17 17.79 31.89
N ASP A 17 13.94 17.31 32.07
CA ASP A 17 13.36 16.19 31.31
C ASP A 17 12.81 16.59 29.92
N ALA A 18 12.69 17.89 29.63
CA ALA A 18 12.17 18.36 28.34
C ALA A 18 13.16 18.10 27.19
N ALA A 19 14.45 17.96 27.50
CA ALA A 19 15.47 17.60 26.52
C ALA A 19 15.41 16.10 26.13
N THR A 20 14.85 15.25 27.01
CA THR A 20 14.83 13.79 26.87
C THR A 20 13.81 13.31 25.83
N THR A 21 12.71 14.04 25.61
CA THR A 21 11.63 13.63 24.70
C THR A 21 11.32 14.72 23.67
N ARG A 22 12.23 14.89 22.70
CA ARG A 22 11.98 15.75 21.54
C ARG A 22 10.95 15.08 20.62
N PRO A 23 9.87 15.77 20.21
CA PRO A 23 8.93 15.20 19.26
C PRO A 23 9.63 15.03 17.90
N THR A 24 9.54 13.82 17.34
CA THR A 24 10.04 13.57 15.99
C THR A 24 9.06 14.18 14.99
N VAL A 25 9.50 15.19 14.25
CA VAL A 25 8.71 15.81 13.19
C VAL A 25 8.75 14.90 11.96
N THR A 26 7.71 14.09 11.76
CA THR A 26 7.53 13.32 10.52
C THR A 26 6.97 14.24 9.43
N ARG A 27 7.83 14.63 8.49
CA ARG A 27 7.40 15.35 7.29
C ARG A 27 6.75 14.38 6.32
N ILE A 28 5.44 14.51 6.13
CA ILE A 28 4.69 13.74 5.16
C ILE A 28 4.70 14.52 3.84
N THR A 29 5.41 14.01 2.84
CA THR A 29 5.43 14.57 1.48
C THR A 29 4.60 13.71 0.56
N ALA A 30 3.83 14.34 -0.33
CA ALA A 30 3.17 13.63 -1.41
C ALA A 30 4.25 13.10 -2.37
N ALA A 31 4.23 11.80 -2.64
CA ALA A 31 5.11 11.22 -3.64
C ALA A 31 4.72 11.79 -5.01
N ASN A 32 5.63 12.51 -5.67
CA ASN A 32 5.40 12.99 -7.03
C ASN A 32 5.50 11.80 -7.99
N ARG A 33 4.34 11.26 -8.40
CA ARG A 33 4.23 10.09 -9.28
C ARG A 33 3.55 10.50 -10.58
N SER A 34 4.03 9.98 -11.70
CA SER A 34 3.32 10.09 -12.98
C SER A 34 1.93 9.42 -12.88
N LYS A 35 1.01 9.80 -13.78
CA LYS A 35 -0.35 9.21 -13.84
C LYS A 35 -0.31 7.68 -13.84
N PHE A 36 0.64 7.09 -14.58
CA PHE A 36 0.85 5.65 -14.64
C PHE A 36 1.32 5.06 -13.30
N GLY A 37 2.31 5.69 -12.65
CA GLY A 37 2.82 5.23 -11.35
C GLY A 37 1.79 5.36 -10.23
N GLN A 38 0.92 6.37 -10.29
CA GLN A 38 -0.20 6.52 -9.37
C GLN A 38 -1.25 5.43 -9.58
N TRP A 39 -1.66 5.19 -10.83
CA TRP A 39 -2.60 4.13 -11.19
C TRP A 39 -2.12 2.75 -10.72
N TRP A 40 -0.85 2.41 -10.97
CA TRP A 40 -0.27 1.16 -10.49
C TRP A 40 -0.28 1.08 -8.96
N PHE A 41 0.12 2.15 -8.28
CA PHE A 41 0.18 2.16 -6.82
C PHE A 41 -1.19 1.90 -6.18
N GLU A 42 -2.24 2.48 -6.74
CA GLU A 42 -3.62 2.30 -6.26
C GLU A 42 -4.14 0.90 -6.57
N ARG A 43 -3.90 0.41 -7.79
CA ARG A 43 -4.52 -0.82 -8.29
C ARG A 43 -3.69 -2.09 -8.07
N LYS A 44 -2.42 -2.00 -7.69
CA LYS A 44 -1.54 -3.17 -7.46
C LYS A 44 -2.15 -4.23 -6.52
N LYS A 45 -2.97 -3.83 -5.54
CA LYS A 45 -3.61 -4.78 -4.61
C LYS A 45 -4.64 -5.68 -5.31
N ILE A 46 -5.27 -5.16 -6.38
CA ILE A 46 -6.29 -5.86 -7.17
C ILE A 46 -5.64 -6.52 -8.40
N VAL A 47 -4.72 -5.82 -9.06
CA VAL A 47 -4.05 -6.32 -10.28
C VAL A 47 -3.21 -7.56 -9.99
N LYS A 48 -2.53 -7.62 -8.84
CA LYS A 48 -1.70 -8.78 -8.46
C LYS A 48 -2.48 -10.10 -8.40
N PRO A 49 -3.57 -10.24 -7.62
CA PRO A 49 -4.31 -11.50 -7.58
C PRO A 49 -4.96 -11.85 -8.92
N ILE A 50 -5.46 -10.85 -9.67
CA ILE A 50 -6.03 -11.09 -11.00
C ILE A 50 -4.96 -11.65 -11.95
N ALA A 51 -3.77 -11.05 -11.99
CA ALA A 51 -2.67 -11.51 -12.83
C ALA A 51 -2.24 -12.95 -12.50
N ILE A 52 -2.19 -13.28 -11.21
CA ILE A 52 -1.88 -14.66 -10.76
C ILE A 52 -2.99 -15.61 -11.20
N ALA A 53 -4.26 -15.27 -10.97
CA ALA A 53 -5.39 -16.11 -11.37
C ALA A 53 -5.40 -16.36 -12.89
N THR A 54 -5.17 -15.33 -13.69
CA THR A 54 -5.08 -15.48 -15.16
C THR A 54 -3.94 -16.40 -15.59
N LEU A 55 -2.78 -16.33 -14.91
CA LEU A 55 -1.64 -17.19 -15.23
C LEU A 55 -1.96 -18.65 -14.89
N VAL A 56 -2.56 -18.91 -13.73
CA VAL A 56 -2.98 -20.26 -13.34
C VAL A 56 -3.97 -20.86 -14.34
N ILE A 57 -4.97 -20.08 -14.76
CA ILE A 57 -5.95 -20.54 -15.77
C ILE A 57 -5.25 -20.87 -17.10
N ALA A 58 -4.33 -20.02 -17.56
CA ALA A 58 -3.59 -20.26 -18.80
C ALA A 58 -2.77 -21.56 -18.74
N VAL A 59 -2.13 -21.84 -17.60
CA VAL A 59 -1.38 -23.08 -17.39
C VAL A 59 -2.32 -24.29 -17.44
N ILE A 60 -3.50 -24.22 -16.80
CA ILE A 60 -4.47 -25.31 -16.82
C ILE A 60 -4.93 -25.61 -18.26
N VAL A 61 -5.27 -24.58 -19.03
CA VAL A 61 -5.68 -24.73 -20.44
C VAL A 61 -4.56 -25.35 -21.26
N TRP A 62 -3.32 -24.91 -21.06
CA TRP A 62 -2.17 -25.47 -21.77
C TRP A 62 -1.93 -26.94 -21.43
N LEU A 63 -2.05 -27.33 -20.15
CA LEU A 63 -1.92 -28.73 -19.72
C LEU A 63 -3.01 -29.61 -20.34
N ILE A 64 -4.27 -29.13 -20.39
CA ILE A 64 -5.36 -29.86 -21.04
C ILE A 64 -5.07 -30.04 -22.53
N PHE A 65 -4.61 -29.00 -23.21
CA PHE A 65 -4.25 -29.06 -24.62
C PHE A 65 -3.16 -30.11 -24.89
N GLU A 66 -2.12 -30.12 -24.07
CA GLU A 66 -1.02 -31.08 -24.21
C GLU A 66 -1.48 -32.52 -23.94
N LEU A 67 -2.35 -32.72 -22.94
CA LEU A 67 -2.94 -34.05 -22.67
C LEU A 67 -3.76 -34.56 -23.85
N VAL A 68 -4.61 -33.71 -24.45
CA VAL A 68 -5.41 -34.08 -25.63
C VAL A 68 -4.50 -34.43 -26.80
N ARG A 69 -3.44 -33.65 -27.03
CA ARG A 69 -2.46 -33.91 -28.09
C ARG A 69 -1.69 -35.21 -27.88
N ILE A 70 -1.41 -35.61 -26.64
CA ILE A 70 -0.71 -36.88 -26.36
C ILE A 70 -1.66 -38.07 -26.48
N ALA A 71 -2.92 -37.90 -26.09
CA ALA A 71 -3.91 -38.98 -26.04
C ALA A 71 -4.52 -39.34 -27.41
N ASN A 72 -4.42 -38.44 -28.39
CA ASN A 72 -4.96 -38.60 -29.75
C ASN A 72 -3.85 -38.69 -30.79
#